data_AF-A0A241UZ94-F1
#
_entry.id   AF-A0A241UZ94-F1
#
_cell.length_a   1.000
_cell.length_b   1.000
_cell.length_c   1.000
_cell.angle_alpha   90.00
_cell.angle_beta   90.00
_cell.angle_gamma   90.00
#
_symmetry.space_group_name_H-M   'P 1'
#
loop_
_entity.id
_entity.type
_entity.pdbx_description
1 polymer ?
#
loop_
_entity_poly.entity_id
_entity_poly.type
_entity_poly.pdbx_seq_one_letter_code
_entity_poly.pdbx_strand_id
1 'polypeptide(L)'
;MSNTEQQIEQEIQAKGLNAPRLSPQDIDAKIKGIYFSNPLQGINPETAIDEGAYQNLRCLTFCTIVLENGFTVTGESACASPENFDEAIGQEIAFKNAREKIWQLEGYLLKEKLSHQIKIEEHFTSQGVDIEKLKDSPVVSELPELEIKYSNDVKPIDVTGDDPARSDGSVGGCIHRSKLLDNRENAYLLTQLLNTPNINSALRKKAEAKMTALLDELI
;
A
#
# COMPACT_ATOMS: atom_id res chain seq x y z
N MET A 1 17.90 4.78 12.80
CA MET A 1 18.52 5.25 11.54
C MET A 1 19.99 4.87 11.53
N SER A 2 20.46 4.18 10.49
CA SER A 2 21.90 3.93 10.32
C SER A 2 22.59 5.21 9.83
N ASN A 3 23.68 5.60 10.47
CA ASN A 3 24.47 6.79 10.12
C ASN A 3 24.88 6.80 8.63
N THR A 4 25.04 5.62 8.03
CA THR A 4 25.42 5.45 6.61
C THR A 4 24.32 5.88 5.63
N GLU A 5 23.04 5.63 5.91
CA GLU A 5 21.95 5.98 4.99
C GLU A 5 21.78 7.51 4.89
N GLN A 6 21.91 8.20 6.02
CA GLN A 6 21.84 9.66 6.07
C GLN A 6 22.99 10.31 5.31
N GLN A 7 24.19 9.71 5.36
CA GLN A 7 25.35 10.19 4.60
C GLN A 7 25.15 10.04 3.09
N ILE A 8 24.63 8.88 2.65
CA ILE A 8 24.31 8.65 1.23
C ILE A 8 23.25 9.65 0.75
N GLU A 9 22.20 9.88 1.54
CA GLU A 9 21.16 10.86 1.25
C GLU A 9 21.75 12.27 1.07
N GLN A 10 22.64 12.70 1.97
CA GLN A 10 23.33 13.99 1.86
C GLN A 10 24.18 14.09 0.59
N GLU A 11 24.89 13.03 0.20
CA GLU A 11 25.70 13.01 -1.01
C GLU A 11 24.84 13.11 -2.28
N ILE A 12 23.70 12.42 -2.32
CA ILE A 12 22.73 12.50 -3.43
C ILE A 12 22.24 13.94 -3.60
N GLN A 13 21.86 14.58 -2.49
CA GLN A 13 21.42 15.99 -2.48
C GLN A 13 22.53 16.93 -2.93
N ALA A 14 23.76 16.74 -2.43
CA ALA A 14 24.92 17.54 -2.82
C ALA A 14 25.24 17.44 -4.33
N LYS A 15 24.90 16.32 -4.97
CA LYS A 15 25.02 16.10 -6.42
C LYS A 15 23.83 16.64 -7.23
N GLY A 16 22.80 17.20 -6.60
CA GLY A 16 21.61 17.74 -7.28
C GLY A 16 20.72 16.69 -7.93
N LEU A 17 20.76 15.45 -7.43
CA LEU A 17 19.98 14.33 -7.95
C LEU A 17 18.53 14.40 -7.42
N ASN A 18 17.70 15.19 -8.10
CA ASN A 18 16.35 15.60 -7.64
C ASN A 18 15.19 14.79 -8.26
N ALA A 19 15.46 13.64 -8.87
CA ALA A 19 14.39 12.77 -9.37
C ALA A 19 13.51 12.24 -8.21
N PRO A 20 12.21 11.94 -8.43
CA PRO A 20 11.35 11.38 -7.39
C PRO A 20 11.95 10.10 -6.79
N ARG A 21 12.03 10.06 -5.45
CA ARG A 21 12.65 8.98 -4.69
C ARG A 21 12.20 8.99 -3.24
N LEU A 22 12.52 7.92 -2.53
CA LEU A 22 12.29 7.78 -1.10
C LEU A 22 13.57 8.17 -0.33
N SER A 23 13.38 8.72 0.87
CA SER A 23 14.42 9.00 1.85
C SER A 23 14.35 8.00 3.02
N PRO A 24 15.41 7.86 3.83
CA PRO A 24 15.36 7.05 5.04
C PRO A 24 14.23 7.43 6.00
N GLN A 25 13.89 8.72 6.05
CA GLN A 25 12.79 9.25 6.84
C GLN A 25 11.43 8.78 6.32
N ASP A 26 11.24 8.72 5.00
CA ASP A 26 9.99 8.24 4.41
C ASP A 26 9.72 6.78 4.78
N ILE A 27 10.76 5.96 4.83
CA ILE A 27 10.66 4.56 5.24
C ILE A 27 10.35 4.42 6.72
N ASP A 28 11.06 5.19 7.57
CA ASP A 28 10.84 5.17 9.01
C ASP A 28 9.43 5.66 9.38
N ALA A 29 8.90 6.63 8.64
CA ALA A 29 7.55 7.15 8.84
C ALA A 29 6.46 6.10 8.59
N LYS A 30 6.71 5.07 7.77
CA LYS A 30 5.74 3.98 7.55
C LYS A 30 5.62 3.02 8.73
N ILE A 31 6.54 3.05 9.68
CA ILE A 31 6.57 2.12 10.80
C ILE A 31 5.62 2.59 11.89
N LYS A 32 4.57 1.80 12.14
CA LYS A 32 3.60 2.03 13.23
C LYS A 32 4.01 1.34 14.53
N GLY A 33 4.63 0.17 14.45
CA GLY A 33 5.05 -0.59 15.63
C GLY A 33 6.09 -1.65 15.30
N ILE A 34 6.94 -1.95 16.28
CA ILE A 34 8.03 -2.92 16.15
C ILE A 34 7.92 -3.90 17.32
N TYR A 35 7.94 -5.19 17.01
CA TYR A 35 7.83 -6.26 17.99
C TYR A 35 8.92 -7.29 17.75
N PHE A 36 9.64 -7.65 18.81
CA PHE A 36 10.65 -8.69 18.76
C PHE A 36 10.14 -9.94 19.46
N SER A 37 10.45 -11.11 18.88
CA SER A 37 10.13 -12.39 19.49
C SER A 37 11.26 -13.39 19.27
N ASN A 38 11.37 -14.32 20.22
CA ASN A 38 12.27 -15.46 20.13
C ASN A 38 11.44 -16.75 20.26
N PRO A 39 11.60 -17.73 19.36
CA PRO A 39 10.84 -18.99 19.40
C PRO A 39 10.92 -19.73 20.73
N LEU A 40 12.02 -19.57 21.47
CA LEU A 40 12.23 -20.21 22.77
C LEU A 40 11.12 -19.88 23.77
N GLN A 41 10.51 -18.69 23.67
CA GLN A 41 9.43 -18.25 24.57
C GLN A 41 8.15 -19.08 24.43
N GLY A 42 7.95 -19.74 23.29
CA GLY A 42 6.76 -20.57 23.01
C GLY A 42 6.96 -22.06 23.24
N ILE A 43 8.14 -22.49 23.72
CA ILE A 43 8.51 -23.90 23.82
C ILE A 43 8.53 -24.33 25.29
N ASN A 44 7.81 -25.40 25.62
CA ASN A 44 7.92 -26.04 26.93
C ASN A 44 9.24 -26.83 26.98
N PRO A 45 10.19 -26.46 27.86
CA PRO A 45 11.48 -27.15 27.98
C PRO A 45 11.34 -28.64 28.32
N GLU A 46 10.26 -29.03 29.02
CA GLU A 46 9.99 -30.44 29.36
C GLU A 46 9.63 -31.31 28.14
N THR A 47 9.22 -30.67 27.04
CA THR A 47 8.85 -31.32 25.78
C THR A 47 9.89 -31.10 24.67
N ALA A 48 10.97 -30.36 24.97
CA ALA A 48 12.06 -30.16 24.03
C ALA A 48 12.75 -31.49 23.77
N ILE A 49 12.80 -31.89 22.50
CA ILE A 49 13.24 -33.23 22.06
C ILE A 49 14.75 -33.42 22.34
N ASP A 50 15.52 -32.34 22.39
CA ASP A 50 16.96 -32.32 22.55
C ASP A 50 17.44 -30.99 23.17
N GLU A 51 18.32 -31.05 24.18
CA GLU A 51 18.90 -29.88 24.86
C GLU A 51 19.71 -29.02 23.87
N GLY A 52 20.41 -29.64 22.93
CA GLY A 52 21.16 -28.93 21.88
C GLY A 52 20.24 -28.09 20.99
N ALA A 53 19.12 -28.66 20.54
CA ALA A 53 18.10 -27.94 19.79
C ALA A 53 17.50 -26.78 20.61
N TYR A 54 17.25 -26.97 21.90
CA TYR A 54 16.76 -25.92 22.80
C TYR A 54 17.72 -24.73 22.88
N GLN A 55 19.02 -24.98 23.07
CA GLN A 55 20.03 -23.92 23.11
C GLN A 55 20.18 -23.19 21.77
N ASN A 56 20.08 -23.90 20.64
CA ASN A 56 20.17 -23.29 19.31
C ASN A 56 19.01 -22.35 18.98
N LEU A 57 17.81 -22.63 19.52
CA LEU A 57 16.64 -21.75 19.32
C LEU A 57 16.83 -20.37 19.93
N ARG A 58 17.67 -20.24 20.98
CA ARG A 58 18.05 -18.95 21.56
C ARG A 58 18.71 -18.02 20.55
N CYS A 59 19.40 -18.55 19.55
CA CYS A 59 20.10 -17.75 18.53
C CYS A 59 19.18 -17.03 17.55
N LEU A 60 17.89 -17.37 17.52
CA LEU A 60 16.91 -16.79 16.59
C LEU A 60 16.22 -15.57 17.19
N THR A 61 16.21 -14.47 16.46
CA THR A 61 15.39 -13.29 16.76
C THR A 61 14.55 -12.94 15.55
N PHE A 62 13.23 -12.83 15.76
CA PHE A 62 12.31 -12.30 14.78
C PHE A 62 11.96 -10.85 15.11
N CYS A 63 11.96 -10.00 14.10
CA CYS A 63 11.40 -8.66 14.13
C CYS A 63 10.12 -8.67 13.30
N THR A 64 9.01 -8.21 13.88
CA THR A 64 7.76 -7.95 13.18
C THR A 64 7.48 -6.46 13.24
N ILE A 65 7.42 -5.83 12.07
CA ILE A 65 7.09 -4.42 11.90
C ILE A 65 5.66 -4.33 11.38
N VAL A 66 4.81 -3.61 12.10
CA VAL A 66 3.46 -3.22 11.63
C VAL A 66 3.58 -1.86 10.96
N LEU A 67 3.14 -1.75 9.71
CA LEU A 67 3.13 -0.49 8.96
C LEU A 67 1.86 0.33 9.23
N GLU A 68 1.87 1.61 8.88
CA GLU A 68 0.73 2.53 9.04
C GLU A 68 -0.56 2.01 8.37
N ASN A 69 -0.42 1.34 7.23
CA ASN A 69 -1.53 0.73 6.47
C ASN A 69 -2.00 -0.63 7.02
N GLY A 70 -1.40 -1.11 8.12
CA GLY A 70 -1.73 -2.38 8.75
C GLY A 70 -1.03 -3.60 8.15
N PHE A 71 -0.22 -3.46 7.09
CA PHE A 71 0.60 -4.54 6.57
C PHE A 71 1.74 -4.88 7.53
N THR A 72 2.08 -6.16 7.65
CA THR A 72 3.16 -6.62 8.53
C THR A 72 4.35 -7.10 7.73
N VAL A 73 5.53 -6.59 8.08
CA VAL A 73 6.81 -6.97 7.48
C VAL A 73 7.64 -7.67 8.55
N THR A 74 8.25 -8.79 8.21
CA THR A 74 9.10 -9.55 9.14
C THR A 74 10.56 -9.49 8.73
N GLY A 75 11.45 -9.65 9.70
CA GLY A 75 12.87 -9.86 9.49
C GLY A 75 13.42 -10.76 10.58
N GLU A 76 14.56 -11.37 10.30
CA GLU A 76 15.11 -12.40 11.17
C GLU A 76 16.62 -12.26 11.30
N SER A 77 17.15 -12.65 12.44
CA SER A 77 18.58 -12.87 12.66
C SER A 77 18.79 -14.27 13.24
N ALA A 78 19.84 -14.95 12.80
CA ALA A 78 20.25 -16.24 13.32
C ALA A 78 21.75 -16.20 13.67
N CYS A 79 22.08 -16.22 14.96
CA CYS A 79 23.47 -16.35 15.40
C CYS A 79 24.00 -17.77 15.16
N ALA A 80 25.27 -17.89 14.77
CA ALA A 80 25.91 -19.18 14.49
C ALA A 80 26.16 -20.02 15.76
N SER A 81 26.32 -19.39 16.93
CA SER A 81 26.62 -20.10 18.17
C SER A 81 25.92 -19.48 19.38
N PRO A 82 25.25 -20.27 20.24
CA PRO A 82 24.58 -19.76 21.45
C PRO A 82 25.51 -19.01 22.39
N GLU A 83 26.78 -19.38 22.45
CA GLU A 83 27.80 -18.77 23.33
C GLU A 83 28.13 -17.33 22.95
N ASN A 84 27.97 -16.98 21.67
CA ASN A 84 28.22 -15.64 21.14
C ASN A 84 26.91 -14.89 20.87
N PHE A 85 25.77 -15.41 21.32
CA PHE A 85 24.49 -14.75 21.14
C PHE A 85 24.42 -13.47 21.98
N ASP A 86 24.15 -12.37 21.29
CA ASP A 86 23.85 -11.07 21.88
C ASP A 86 22.46 -10.64 21.37
N GLU A 87 21.54 -10.42 22.32
CA GLU A 87 20.16 -10.08 22.02
C GLU A 87 20.02 -8.74 21.30
N ALA A 88 20.80 -7.73 21.70
CA ALA A 88 20.73 -6.41 21.11
C ALA A 88 21.21 -6.43 19.65
N ILE A 89 22.30 -7.16 19.38
CA ILE A 89 22.81 -7.36 18.01
C ILE A 89 21.79 -8.14 17.17
N GLY A 90 21.20 -9.21 17.72
CA GLY A 90 20.15 -9.99 17.04
C GLY A 90 18.95 -9.12 16.66
N GLN A 91 18.43 -8.34 17.62
CA GLN A 91 17.32 -7.41 17.37
C GLN A 91 17.69 -6.36 16.32
N GLU A 92 18.89 -5.79 16.35
CA GLU A 92 19.34 -4.81 15.36
C GLU A 92 19.39 -5.40 13.94
N ILE A 93 19.94 -6.61 13.78
CA ILE A 93 20.02 -7.29 12.48
C ILE A 93 18.61 -7.66 11.99
N ALA A 94 17.78 -8.26 12.84
CA ALA A 94 16.41 -8.63 12.49
C ALA A 94 15.59 -7.39 12.09
N PHE A 95 15.76 -6.28 12.79
CA PHE A 95 15.14 -5.00 12.44
C PHE A 95 15.62 -4.47 11.09
N LYS A 96 16.94 -4.44 10.84
CA LYS A 96 17.48 -4.01 9.54
C LYS A 96 16.93 -4.86 8.39
N ASN A 97 16.88 -6.18 8.57
CA ASN A 97 16.33 -7.10 7.57
C ASN A 97 14.84 -6.87 7.30
N ALA A 98 14.05 -6.59 8.34
CA ALA A 98 12.64 -6.24 8.18
C ALA A 98 12.49 -4.88 7.47
N ARG A 99 13.27 -3.88 7.87
CA ARG A 99 13.22 -2.53 7.31
C ARG A 99 13.65 -2.47 5.85
N GLU A 100 14.62 -3.30 5.44
CA GLU A 100 15.02 -3.41 4.03
C GLU A 100 13.88 -3.89 3.13
N LYS A 101 12.99 -4.76 3.64
CA LYS A 101 11.80 -5.16 2.89
C LYS A 101 10.82 -4.00 2.71
N ILE A 102 10.74 -3.06 3.66
CA ILE A 102 9.93 -1.83 3.52
C ILE A 102 10.47 -0.97 2.37
N TRP A 103 11.79 -0.82 2.26
CA TRP A 103 12.40 -0.13 1.10
C TRP A 103 11.97 -0.73 -0.23
N GLN A 104 11.97 -2.07 -0.35
CA GLN A 104 11.54 -2.75 -1.57
C GLN A 104 10.06 -2.50 -1.89
N LEU A 105 9.19 -2.55 -0.87
CA LEU A 105 7.75 -2.36 -1.03
C LEU A 105 7.42 -0.91 -1.42
N GLU A 106 7.93 0.06 -0.67
CA GLU A 106 7.69 1.49 -0.95
C GLU A 106 8.34 1.89 -2.28
N GLY A 107 9.52 1.34 -2.61
CA GLY A 107 10.18 1.56 -3.89
C GLY A 107 9.35 1.05 -5.07
N TYR A 108 8.74 -0.13 -4.93
CA TYR A 108 7.79 -0.66 -5.91
C TYR A 108 6.56 0.25 -6.04
N LEU A 109 5.93 0.65 -4.93
CA LEU A 109 4.76 1.54 -4.94
C LEU A 109 5.05 2.89 -5.60
N LEU A 110 6.20 3.49 -5.33
CA LEU A 110 6.66 4.71 -5.99
C LEU A 110 6.78 4.48 -7.50
N LYS A 111 7.40 3.37 -7.92
CA LYS A 111 7.58 3.06 -9.34
C LYS A 111 6.25 2.83 -10.05
N GLU A 112 5.29 2.17 -9.40
CA GLU A 112 3.93 1.96 -9.90
C GLU A 112 3.23 3.33 -10.11
N LYS A 113 3.29 4.21 -9.10
CA LYS A 113 2.72 5.57 -9.18
C LYS A 113 3.30 6.38 -10.34
N LEU A 114 4.62 6.35 -10.51
CA LEU A 114 5.29 7.02 -11.63
C LEU A 114 4.90 6.42 -12.98
N SER A 115 4.76 5.10 -13.07
CA SER A 115 4.31 4.45 -14.31
C SER A 115 2.88 4.85 -14.67
N HIS A 116 1.99 4.97 -13.69
CA HIS A 116 0.61 5.39 -13.91
C HIS A 116 0.54 6.83 -14.39
N GLN A 117 1.31 7.73 -13.78
CA GLN A 117 1.43 9.13 -14.22
C GLN A 117 1.87 9.22 -15.67
N ILE A 118 2.91 8.49 -16.07
CA ILE A 118 3.40 8.47 -17.46
C ILE A 118 2.30 7.99 -18.43
N LYS A 119 1.60 6.88 -18.11
CA LYS A 119 0.52 6.36 -18.97
C LYS A 119 -0.62 7.37 -19.15
N ILE A 120 -0.96 8.08 -18.07
CA ILE A 120 -1.99 9.12 -18.09
C ILE A 120 -1.55 10.28 -19.00
N GLU A 121 -0.31 10.75 -18.83
CA GLU A 121 0.27 11.80 -19.67
C GLU A 121 0.28 11.39 -21.15
N GLU A 122 0.74 10.18 -21.46
CA GLU A 122 0.72 9.63 -22.83
C GLU A 122 -0.70 9.58 -23.42
N HIS A 123 -1.67 9.12 -22.63
CA HIS A 123 -3.07 9.05 -23.06
C HIS A 123 -3.63 10.44 -23.42
N PHE A 124 -3.44 11.44 -22.56
CA PHE A 124 -3.92 12.80 -22.82
C PHE A 124 -3.17 13.48 -23.97
N THR A 125 -1.86 13.24 -24.08
CA THR A 125 -1.05 13.70 -25.24
C THR A 125 -1.64 13.18 -26.55
N SER A 126 -1.98 11.89 -26.60
CA SER A 126 -2.54 11.26 -27.80
C SER A 126 -3.88 11.85 -28.24
N GLN A 127 -4.60 12.49 -27.30
CA GLN A 127 -5.87 13.18 -27.56
C GLN A 127 -5.69 14.68 -27.88
N GLY A 128 -4.45 15.17 -27.97
CA GLY A 128 -4.15 16.57 -28.27
C GLY A 128 -4.37 17.52 -27.08
N VAL A 129 -4.38 17.00 -25.85
CA VAL A 129 -4.47 17.80 -24.63
C VAL A 129 -3.09 18.31 -24.25
N ASP A 130 -3.01 19.59 -23.92
CA ASP A 130 -1.79 20.25 -23.45
C ASP A 130 -1.47 19.85 -21.99
N ILE A 131 -0.50 18.95 -21.82
CA ILE A 131 -0.12 18.38 -20.51
C ILE A 131 0.47 19.44 -19.57
N GLU A 132 1.07 20.51 -20.07
CA GLU A 132 1.62 21.55 -19.19
C GLU A 132 0.54 22.22 -18.34
N LYS A 133 -0.72 22.23 -18.82
CA LYS A 133 -1.89 22.70 -18.06
C LYS A 133 -2.45 21.65 -17.10
N LEU A 134 -2.07 20.38 -17.25
CA LEU A 134 -2.47 19.27 -16.38
C LEU A 134 -1.52 19.09 -15.20
N LYS A 135 -0.25 19.49 -15.31
CA LYS A 135 0.76 19.39 -14.23
C LYS A 135 0.36 20.16 -12.96
N ASP A 136 -0.44 21.22 -13.11
CA ASP A 136 -0.97 22.02 -11.99
C ASP A 136 -2.36 21.56 -11.51
N SER A 137 -2.94 20.53 -12.12
CA SER A 137 -4.29 20.04 -11.81
C SER A 137 -4.25 19.00 -10.68
N PRO A 138 -5.01 19.17 -9.58
CA PRO A 138 -5.08 18.21 -8.47
C PRO A 138 -5.42 16.78 -8.91
N VAL A 139 -6.20 16.67 -9.98
CA VAL A 139 -6.70 15.41 -10.54
C VAL A 139 -5.56 14.47 -10.97
N VAL A 140 -4.44 14.99 -11.48
CA VAL A 140 -3.31 14.15 -11.94
C VAL A 140 -2.56 13.50 -10.76
N SER A 141 -2.61 14.09 -9.57
CA SER A 141 -1.96 13.57 -8.38
C SER A 141 -2.74 12.45 -7.68
N GLU A 142 -4.07 12.39 -7.88
CA GLU A 142 -5.01 11.47 -7.21
C GLU A 142 -5.49 10.31 -8.11
N LEU A 143 -5.35 10.43 -9.45
CA LEU A 143 -5.77 9.39 -10.40
C LEU A 143 -5.18 7.97 -10.18
N PRO A 144 -3.92 7.78 -9.72
CA PRO A 144 -3.37 6.45 -9.46
C PRO A 144 -4.10 5.64 -8.38
N GLU A 145 -4.84 6.31 -7.48
CA GLU A 145 -5.59 5.64 -6.40
C GLU A 145 -6.88 4.96 -6.89
N LEU A 146 -7.38 5.34 -8.08
CA LEU A 146 -8.66 4.88 -8.62
C LEU A 146 -8.61 3.50 -9.31
N GLU A 147 -7.41 3.01 -9.66
CA GLU A 147 -7.23 1.73 -10.36
C GLU A 147 -7.14 0.51 -9.43
N ILE A 148 -7.08 0.70 -8.11
CA ILE A 148 -7.08 -0.44 -7.19
C ILE A 148 -8.50 -1.01 -7.11
N LYS A 149 -8.80 -1.97 -7.98
CA LYS A 149 -9.98 -2.84 -7.83
C LYS A 149 -9.76 -3.78 -6.65
N TYR A 150 -10.07 -3.31 -5.43
CA TYR A 150 -10.24 -4.20 -4.29
C TYR A 150 -11.50 -5.05 -4.49
N SER A 151 -11.31 -6.36 -4.59
CA SER A 151 -12.41 -7.32 -4.49
C SER A 151 -12.79 -7.46 -3.02
N ASN A 152 -14.02 -7.04 -2.71
CA ASN A 152 -14.77 -7.25 -1.47
C ASN A 152 -14.28 -6.55 -0.19
N ASP A 153 -15.24 -6.32 0.70
CA ASP A 153 -15.11 -5.58 1.95
C ASP A 153 -14.01 -6.15 2.85
N VAL A 154 -12.98 -5.34 3.11
CA VAL A 154 -12.07 -5.58 4.23
C VAL A 154 -12.87 -5.28 5.50
N LYS A 155 -13.30 -6.34 6.21
CA LYS A 155 -13.94 -6.16 7.52
C LYS A 155 -12.97 -5.40 8.44
N PRO A 156 -13.43 -4.37 9.18
CA PRO A 156 -12.64 -3.79 10.24
C PRO A 156 -12.20 -4.91 11.20
N ILE A 157 -10.91 -4.93 11.54
CA ILE A 157 -10.42 -5.80 12.61
C ILE A 157 -10.94 -5.19 13.92
N ASP A 158 -11.97 -5.80 14.48
CA ASP A 158 -12.50 -5.42 15.78
C ASP A 158 -11.54 -5.97 16.85
N VAL A 159 -10.86 -5.08 17.58
CA VAL A 159 -9.82 -5.47 18.55
C VAL A 159 -10.42 -5.77 19.94
N THR A 160 -11.75 -5.77 20.08
CA THR A 160 -12.39 -6.22 21.32
C THR A 160 -12.70 -7.71 21.23
N GLY A 161 -11.91 -8.52 21.94
CA GLY A 161 -12.16 -9.96 22.05
C GLY A 161 -13.51 -10.23 22.70
N ASP A 162 -14.34 -11.04 22.04
CA ASP A 162 -15.22 -12.06 22.60
C ASP A 162 -15.80 -12.92 21.47
N ASP A 163 -15.78 -14.26 21.67
CA ASP A 163 -16.15 -15.33 20.73
C ASP A 163 -17.67 -15.33 20.36
N PRO A 164 -18.08 -16.03 19.27
CA PRO A 164 -19.20 -15.64 18.43
C PRO A 164 -20.58 -16.12 18.90
N ALA A 165 -21.57 -15.25 18.79
CA ALA A 165 -22.99 -15.61 18.71
C ALA A 165 -23.63 -15.00 17.46
N ARG A 166 -24.32 -15.88 16.71
CA ARG A 166 -25.15 -15.64 15.51
C ARG A 166 -25.86 -14.29 15.47
N SER A 167 -25.88 -13.65 14.30
CA SER A 167 -27.06 -12.91 13.86
C SER A 167 -27.26 -12.94 12.35
N ASP A 168 -28.53 -13.10 12.03
CA ASP A 168 -29.18 -13.34 10.75
C ASP A 168 -29.25 -12.09 9.86
N GLY A 169 -29.37 -12.31 8.54
CA GLY A 169 -29.96 -11.43 7.53
C GLY A 169 -29.55 -9.95 7.36
N SER A 170 -28.95 -9.62 6.21
CA SER A 170 -29.53 -8.61 5.29
C SER A 170 -28.90 -8.68 3.90
N VAL A 171 -29.67 -9.17 2.92
CA VAL A 171 -29.34 -9.21 1.48
C VAL A 171 -29.54 -7.82 0.82
N GLY A 172 -29.72 -6.75 1.60
CA GLY A 172 -29.98 -5.40 1.10
C GLY A 172 -28.75 -4.62 0.61
N GLY A 173 -27.53 -5.00 1.03
CA GLY A 173 -26.30 -4.25 0.72
C GLY A 173 -25.74 -4.49 -0.69
N CYS A 174 -26.00 -5.64 -1.29
CA CYS A 174 -25.41 -6.03 -2.58
C CYS A 174 -26.01 -5.30 -3.78
N ILE A 175 -27.30 -4.92 -3.71
CA ILE A 175 -28.05 -4.32 -4.84
C ILE A 175 -27.64 -2.85 -5.06
N HIS A 176 -27.29 -2.11 -4.00
CA HIS A 176 -26.81 -0.73 -4.13
C HIS A 176 -25.41 -0.64 -4.73
N ARG A 177 -24.53 -1.61 -4.45
CA ARG A 177 -23.15 -1.62 -4.95
C ARG A 177 -23.08 -1.92 -6.44
N SER A 178 -23.87 -2.88 -6.94
CA SER A 178 -23.92 -3.14 -8.39
C SER A 178 -24.45 -1.93 -9.15
N LYS A 179 -25.51 -1.28 -8.65
CA LYS A 179 -26.06 -0.06 -9.26
C LYS A 179 -25.03 1.08 -9.30
N LEU A 180 -24.22 1.25 -8.26
CA LEU A 180 -23.18 2.28 -8.21
C LEU A 180 -22.06 2.02 -9.24
N LEU A 181 -21.66 0.75 -9.41
CA LEU A 181 -20.65 0.35 -10.40
C LEU A 181 -21.16 0.57 -11.83
N ASP A 182 -22.41 0.18 -12.11
CA ASP A 182 -23.05 0.40 -13.41
C ASP A 182 -23.17 1.90 -13.71
N ASN A 183 -23.51 2.73 -12.71
CA ASN A 183 -23.55 4.18 -12.83
C ASN A 183 -22.18 4.78 -13.15
N ARG A 184 -21.10 4.22 -12.59
CA ARG A 184 -19.72 4.65 -12.87
C ARG A 184 -19.30 4.33 -14.30
N GLU A 185 -19.60 3.12 -14.78
CA GLU A 185 -19.32 2.74 -16.17
C GLU A 185 -20.13 3.58 -17.17
N ASN A 186 -21.40 3.84 -16.87
CA ASN A 186 -22.24 4.72 -17.67
C ASN A 186 -21.71 6.16 -17.72
N ALA A 187 -21.24 6.72 -16.61
CA ALA A 187 -20.64 8.05 -16.57
C ALA A 187 -19.35 8.12 -17.41
N TYR A 188 -18.52 7.07 -17.38
CA TYR A 188 -17.34 6.99 -18.23
C TYR A 188 -17.70 6.99 -19.73
N LEU A 189 -18.63 6.13 -20.14
CA LEU A 189 -19.07 6.03 -21.54
C LEU A 189 -19.74 7.32 -22.04
N LEU A 190 -20.54 7.97 -21.21
CA LEU A 190 -21.17 9.25 -21.54
C LEU A 190 -20.13 10.36 -21.72
N THR A 191 -19.07 10.36 -20.91
CA THR A 191 -17.97 11.33 -21.03
C THR A 191 -17.21 11.14 -22.34
N GLN A 192 -16.89 9.89 -22.70
CA GLN A 192 -16.27 9.57 -23.99
C GLN A 192 -17.14 10.00 -25.18
N LEU A 193 -18.46 9.75 -25.10
CA LEU A 193 -19.42 10.15 -26.11
C LEU A 193 -19.47 11.68 -26.27
N LEU A 194 -19.51 12.43 -25.18
CA LEU A 194 -19.55 13.90 -25.20
C LEU A 194 -18.27 14.53 -25.75
N ASN A 195 -17.13 13.86 -25.59
CA ASN A 195 -15.83 14.26 -26.14
C ASN A 195 -15.62 13.83 -27.60
N THR A 196 -16.56 13.10 -28.20
CA THR A 196 -16.44 12.66 -29.60
C THR A 196 -16.62 13.85 -30.56
N PRO A 197 -15.65 14.13 -31.46
CA PRO A 197 -15.77 15.23 -32.42
C PRO A 197 -16.92 14.97 -33.41
N ASN A 198 -17.65 16.03 -33.78
CA ASN A 198 -18.83 15.98 -34.65
C ASN A 198 -20.01 15.15 -34.13
N ILE A 199 -20.14 14.98 -32.80
CA ILE A 199 -21.34 14.39 -32.20
C ILE A 199 -22.61 15.15 -32.62
N ASN A 200 -23.63 14.40 -33.02
CA ASN A 200 -24.94 14.95 -33.36
C ASN A 200 -25.52 15.74 -32.16
N SER A 201 -26.02 16.95 -32.39
CA SER A 201 -26.49 17.85 -31.32
C SER A 201 -27.64 17.26 -30.47
N ALA A 202 -28.52 16.47 -31.07
CA ALA A 202 -29.60 15.78 -30.35
C ALA A 202 -29.06 14.64 -29.48
N LEU A 203 -28.01 13.95 -29.94
CA LEU A 203 -27.35 12.90 -29.18
C LEU A 203 -26.53 13.49 -28.01
N ARG A 204 -25.84 14.61 -28.26
CA ARG A 204 -25.12 15.36 -27.24
C ARG A 204 -26.04 15.80 -26.10
N LYS A 205 -27.18 16.41 -26.43
CA LYS A 205 -28.18 16.84 -25.43
C LYS A 205 -28.73 15.67 -24.61
N LYS A 206 -28.92 14.50 -25.22
CA LYS A 206 -29.34 13.28 -24.50
C LYS A 206 -28.25 12.76 -23.56
N ALA A 207 -27.00 12.82 -23.99
CA ALA A 207 -25.86 12.39 -23.17
C ALA A 207 -25.63 13.33 -21.98
N GLU A 208 -25.73 14.65 -22.18
CA GLU A 208 -25.65 15.66 -21.09
C GLU A 208 -26.79 15.48 -20.08
N ALA A 209 -28.03 15.26 -20.54
CA ALA A 209 -29.17 15.03 -19.66
C ALA A 209 -29.03 13.73 -18.84
N LYS A 210 -28.52 12.65 -19.45
CA LYS A 210 -28.25 11.41 -18.74
C LYS A 210 -27.10 11.55 -17.73
N MET A 211 -26.06 12.31 -18.07
CA MET A 211 -24.96 12.59 -17.13
C MET A 211 -25.47 13.35 -15.91
N THR A 212 -26.30 14.38 -16.13
CA THR A 212 -26.90 15.18 -15.06
C THR A 212 -27.76 14.31 -14.14
N ALA A 213 -28.63 13.46 -14.71
CA ALA A 213 -29.46 12.55 -13.92
C ALA A 213 -28.64 11.52 -13.12
N LEU A 214 -27.53 11.02 -13.67
CA LEU A 214 -26.63 10.12 -12.93
C LEU A 214 -25.93 10.83 -11.76
N LEU A 215 -25.57 12.10 -11.92
CA LEU A 215 -24.97 12.90 -10.85
C LEU A 215 -26.00 13.26 -9.76
N ASP A 216 -27.24 13.55 -10.14
CA ASP A 216 -28.34 13.80 -9.20
C ASP A 216 -28.70 12.55 -8.38
N GLU A 217 -28.51 11.35 -8.92
CA GLU A 217 -28.69 10.09 -8.16
C GLU A 217 -27.56 9.81 -7.14
N LEU A 218 -26.45 10.55 -7.19
CA LEU A 218 -25.29 10.37 -6.32
C LEU A 218 -25.24 11.36 -5.14
N ILE A 219 -26.13 12.35 -5.11
CA ILE A 219 -26.29 13.37 -4.04
C ILE A 219 -27.47 12.98 -3.15
#